data_AF-X1HVD3-F1
#
_entry.id   AF-X1HVD3-F1
#
_cell.length_a   1.000
_cell.length_b   1.000
_cell.length_c   1.000
_cell.angle_alpha   90.00
_cell.angle_beta   90.00
_cell.angle_gamma   90.00
#
_symmetry.space_group_name_H-M   'P 1'
#
loop_
_entity.id
_entity.type
_entity.pdbx_description
1 polymer ?
#
loop_
_entity_poly.entity_id
_entity_poly.type
_entity_poly.pdbx_seq_one_letter_code
_entity_poly.pdbx_strand_id
1 'polypeptide(L)'
;MDHHYLLPDISQHGKIGCSLPHLDVSPSELPPEELLRKDLDLPEVSEVELVRYFTALSKLNYGVDTGFYPLGSCTMKYNPKWHEDIAKLPGFALIHPYQPEES
;
A
#
# COMPACT_ATOMS: atom_id res chain seq x y z
N MET A 1 -19.70 -20.26 7.09
CA MET A 1 -19.52 -18.82 7.37
C MET A 1 -18.35 -18.70 8.33
N ASP A 2 -17.55 -17.66 8.14
CA ASP A 2 -16.52 -17.15 9.07
C ASP A 2 -15.21 -17.92 9.21
N HIS A 3 -14.44 -17.97 8.11
CA HIS A 3 -12.98 -17.89 8.27
C HIS A 3 -12.48 -16.67 7.51
N HIS A 4 -12.57 -15.52 8.16
CA HIS A 4 -11.70 -14.39 7.83
C HIS A 4 -10.31 -14.76 8.34
N TYR A 5 -9.46 -15.20 7.40
CA TYR A 5 -8.05 -15.44 7.67
C TYR A 5 -7.30 -14.12 7.65
N LEU A 6 -6.20 -14.05 8.40
CA LEU A 6 -5.23 -12.97 8.34
C LEU A 6 -4.27 -13.21 7.18
N LEU A 7 -3.59 -12.16 6.72
CA LEU A 7 -2.59 -12.29 5.66
C LEU A 7 -1.47 -13.31 5.97
N PRO A 8 -0.96 -13.43 7.23
CA PRO A 8 0.00 -14.48 7.59
C PRO A 8 -0.55 -15.91 7.49
N ASP A 9 -1.86 -16.13 7.66
CA ASP A 9 -2.46 -17.47 7.63
C ASP A 9 -2.41 -18.11 6.22
N ILE A 10 -2.26 -17.28 5.18
CA ILE A 10 -2.13 -17.71 3.78
C ILE A 10 -0.70 -17.60 3.24
N SER A 11 0.23 -17.18 4.10
CA SER A 11 1.65 -17.08 3.77
C SER A 11 2.21 -18.46 3.39
N GLN A 12 3.05 -18.50 2.36
CA GLN A 12 3.83 -19.69 2.02
C GLN A 12 5.23 -19.27 1.60
N HIS A 13 6.23 -19.93 2.18
CA HIS A 13 7.63 -19.61 1.95
C HIS A 13 8.01 -19.65 0.47
N GLY A 14 8.77 -18.64 0.03
CA GLY A 14 9.24 -18.44 -1.33
C GLY A 14 8.26 -17.71 -2.26
N LYS A 15 7.05 -17.35 -1.81
CA LYS A 15 6.11 -16.60 -2.64
C LYS A 15 6.53 -15.14 -2.79
N ILE A 16 6.46 -14.65 -4.03
CA ILE A 16 6.82 -13.28 -4.38
C ILE A 16 5.55 -12.52 -4.80
N GLY A 17 5.25 -11.43 -4.12
CA GLY A 17 4.04 -10.63 -4.31
C GLY A 17 4.21 -9.42 -5.22
N CYS A 18 5.44 -9.05 -5.58
CA CYS A 18 5.71 -7.91 -6.45
C CYS A 18 7.02 -8.11 -7.24
N SER A 19 7.12 -7.42 -8.37
CA SER A 19 8.39 -7.18 -9.05
C SER A 19 8.87 -5.79 -8.70
N LEU A 20 10.11 -5.67 -8.26
CA LEU A 20 10.75 -4.36 -8.10
C LEU A 20 11.11 -3.79 -9.48
N PRO A 21 11.05 -2.46 -9.66
CA PRO A 21 11.53 -1.83 -10.88
C PRO A 21 13.05 -2.01 -11.01
N HIS A 22 13.57 -1.81 -12.22
CA HIS A 22 15.01 -1.75 -12.44
C HIS A 22 15.62 -0.59 -11.66
N LEU A 23 16.86 -0.79 -11.19
CA LEU A 23 17.61 0.25 -10.50
C LEU A 23 17.81 1.45 -11.43
N ASP A 24 17.37 2.62 -10.99
CA ASP A 24 17.46 3.90 -11.70
C ASP A 24 18.66 4.75 -11.24
N VAL A 25 19.42 4.24 -10.28
CA VAL A 25 20.62 4.86 -9.70
C VAL A 25 21.81 3.90 -9.73
N SER A 26 23.01 4.39 -9.45
CA SER A 26 24.18 3.52 -9.29
C SER A 26 24.02 2.61 -8.06
N PRO A 27 24.37 1.31 -8.14
CA PRO A 27 24.40 0.43 -6.98
C PRO A 27 25.33 0.97 -5.89
N SER A 28 24.96 0.76 -4.63
CA SER A 28 25.77 1.09 -3.46
C SER A 28 26.16 -0.18 -2.70
N GLU A 29 27.27 -0.11 -1.96
CA GLU A 29 27.69 -1.19 -1.06
C GLU A 29 26.73 -1.28 0.14
N LEU A 30 26.45 -2.51 0.56
CA LEU A 30 25.61 -2.76 1.73
C LEU A 30 26.35 -2.38 3.03
N PRO A 31 25.61 -2.02 4.10
CA PRO A 31 26.21 -1.84 5.43
C PRO A 31 26.92 -3.10 5.95
N PRO A 32 27.81 -2.97 6.96
CA PRO A 32 28.42 -4.10 7.66
C PRO A 32 27.39 -5.14 8.13
N GLU A 33 27.76 -6.42 8.06
CA GLU A 33 26.85 -7.56 8.29
C GLU A 33 26.23 -7.52 9.70
N GLU A 34 26.93 -6.97 10.68
CA GLU A 34 26.44 -6.85 12.06
C GLU A 34 25.25 -5.90 12.19
N LEU A 35 25.05 -5.02 11.21
CA LEU A 35 23.94 -4.08 11.15
C LEU A 35 22.77 -4.62 10.32
N LEU A 36 22.95 -5.74 9.60
CA LEU A 36 21.92 -6.31 8.73
C LEU A 36 20.98 -7.22 9.54
N ARG A 37 19.69 -7.12 9.25
CA ARG A 37 18.70 -8.08 9.74
C ARG A 37 18.82 -9.38 8.95
N LYS A 38 18.72 -10.51 9.65
CA LYS A 38 18.80 -11.85 9.04
C LYS A 38 17.46 -12.35 8.52
N ASP A 39 16.36 -11.86 9.08
CA ASP A 39 15.02 -12.31 8.74
C ASP A 39 13.99 -11.19 8.93
N LEU A 40 12.85 -11.32 8.26
CA LEU A 40 11.70 -10.43 8.33
C LEU A 40 10.44 -11.27 8.48
N ASP A 41 9.70 -11.05 9.57
CA ASP A 41 8.41 -11.72 9.81
C ASP A 41 7.29 -11.06 9.00
N LEU A 42 7.43 -11.11 7.67
CA LEU A 42 6.45 -10.61 6.71
C LEU A 42 5.79 -11.78 5.99
N PRO A 43 4.49 -11.69 5.66
CA PRO A 43 3.81 -12.73 4.91
C PRO A 43 4.34 -12.83 3.48
N GLU A 44 4.62 -14.06 3.05
CA GLU A 44 5.06 -14.40 1.70
C GLU A 44 3.83 -14.84 0.90
N VAL A 45 3.28 -13.94 0.08
CA VAL A 45 2.05 -14.16 -0.71
C VAL A 45 2.24 -13.68 -2.14
N SER A 46 1.52 -14.28 -3.08
CA SER A 46 1.49 -13.82 -4.47
C SER A 46 0.64 -12.55 -4.64
N GLU A 47 0.88 -11.79 -5.71
CA GLU A 47 0.11 -10.56 -6.01
C GLU A 47 -1.41 -10.84 -6.07
N VAL A 48 -1.80 -11.95 -6.70
CA VAL A 48 -3.21 -12.34 -6.82
C VAL A 48 -3.85 -12.64 -5.46
N GLU A 49 -3.12 -13.29 -4.57
CA GLU A 49 -3.59 -13.55 -3.19
C GLU A 49 -3.75 -12.24 -2.41
N LEU A 50 -2.78 -11.33 -2.55
CA LEU A 50 -2.81 -10.01 -1.93
C LEU A 50 -4.03 -9.20 -2.38
N VAL A 51 -4.28 -9.14 -3.70
CA VAL A 51 -5.44 -8.44 -4.29
C VAL A 51 -6.75 -9.05 -3.79
N ARG A 52 -6.86 -10.39 -3.78
CA ARG A 52 -8.06 -11.08 -3.27
C ARG A 52 -8.30 -10.78 -1.79
N TYR A 53 -7.25 -10.81 -0.98
CA TYR A 53 -7.31 -10.53 0.45
C TYR A 53 -7.84 -9.12 0.72
N PHE A 54 -7.23 -8.08 0.14
CA PHE A 54 -7.67 -6.70 0.37
C PHE A 54 -9.03 -6.37 -0.27
N THR A 55 -9.38 -7.01 -1.38
CA THR A 55 -10.72 -6.89 -1.98
C THR A 55 -11.79 -7.54 -1.10
N ALA A 56 -11.48 -8.65 -0.43
CA ALA A 56 -12.41 -9.25 0.53
C ALA A 56 -12.55 -8.36 1.78
N LEU A 57 -11.43 -7.84 2.30
CA LEU A 57 -11.43 -6.94 3.46
C LEU A 57 -12.20 -5.64 3.21
N SER A 58 -12.11 -5.06 2.00
CA SER A 58 -12.84 -3.84 1.66
C SER A 58 -14.36 -4.01 1.70
N LYS A 59 -14.86 -5.21 1.36
CA LYS A 59 -16.30 -5.54 1.42
C LYS A 59 -16.84 -5.66 2.85
N LEU A 60 -15.96 -5.83 3.84
CA LEU A 60 -16.32 -5.86 5.26
C LEU A 60 -16.42 -4.46 5.86
N ASN A 61 -15.93 -3.44 5.14
CA ASN A 61 -15.97 -2.04 5.58
C ASN A 61 -17.19 -1.32 5.02
N TYR A 62 -17.81 -0.50 5.86
CA TYR A 62 -18.81 0.48 5.46
C TYR A 62 -18.18 1.87 5.48
N GLY A 63 -18.51 2.71 4.50
CA GLY A 63 -17.97 4.06 4.38
C GLY A 63 -18.91 5.00 3.63
N VAL A 64 -18.47 6.25 3.44
CA VAL A 64 -19.27 7.28 2.77
C VAL A 64 -19.60 6.91 1.32
N ASP A 65 -18.73 6.13 0.67
CA ASP A 65 -18.95 5.66 -0.71
C ASP A 65 -20.00 4.54 -0.80
N THR A 66 -20.24 3.81 0.28
CA THR A 66 -21.18 2.68 0.29
C THR A 66 -22.58 3.07 0.75
N GLY A 67 -22.73 4.20 1.44
CA GLY A 67 -24.04 4.74 1.82
C GLY A 67 -23.98 5.88 2.82
N PHE A 68 -25.14 6.21 3.40
CA PHE A 68 -25.27 7.31 4.34
C PHE A 68 -24.48 7.06 5.63
N TYR A 69 -23.71 8.06 6.08
CA TYR A 69 -22.73 7.92 7.18
C TYR A 69 -22.76 9.12 8.16
N PRO A 70 -23.82 9.31 8.97
CA PRO A 70 -24.07 10.52 9.75
C PRO A 70 -23.33 10.56 11.10
N LEU A 71 -22.00 10.65 11.05
CA LEU A 71 -21.21 10.86 12.27
C LEU A 71 -21.07 12.36 12.58
N GLY A 72 -21.62 12.78 13.72
CA GLY A 72 -21.47 14.14 14.24
C GLY A 72 -20.02 14.50 14.50
N SER A 73 -19.65 15.78 14.33
CA SER A 73 -18.28 16.32 14.45
C SER A 73 -17.28 15.84 13.38
N CYS A 74 -17.48 14.66 12.77
CA CYS A 74 -16.57 14.13 11.74
C CYS A 74 -16.74 14.77 10.35
N THR A 75 -17.88 15.43 10.07
CA THR A 75 -18.20 16.02 8.76
C THR A 75 -17.97 15.02 7.61
N MET A 76 -18.60 13.85 7.71
CA MET A 76 -18.50 12.75 6.74
C MET A 76 -19.20 13.09 5.41
N LYS A 77 -18.60 14.02 4.66
CA LYS A 77 -19.07 14.51 3.37
C LYS A 77 -18.59 13.61 2.24
N TYR A 78 -19.16 13.82 1.05
CA TYR A 78 -18.67 13.18 -0.17
C TYR A 78 -17.20 13.52 -0.43
N ASN A 79 -16.44 12.50 -0.85
CA ASN A 79 -15.06 12.62 -1.32
C ASN A 79 -15.05 12.55 -2.86
N PRO A 80 -14.97 13.69 -3.57
CA PRO A 80 -14.98 13.71 -5.03
C PRO A 80 -13.89 12.85 -5.65
N LYS A 81 -14.26 11.91 -6.53
CA LYS A 81 -13.30 10.95 -7.10
C LYS A 81 -12.20 11.60 -7.93
N TRP A 82 -12.48 12.71 -8.59
CA TRP A 82 -11.48 13.48 -9.32
C TRP A 82 -10.39 14.09 -8.42
N HIS A 83 -10.61 14.21 -7.11
CA HIS A 83 -9.54 14.62 -6.18
C HIS A 83 -8.41 13.58 -6.16
N GLU A 84 -8.73 12.29 -6.26
CA GLU A 84 -7.73 11.22 -6.34
C GLU A 84 -6.94 11.32 -7.65
N ASP A 85 -7.59 11.71 -8.75
CA ASP A 85 -6.94 11.88 -10.05
C ASP A 85 -5.95 13.05 -10.03
N ILE A 86 -6.31 14.16 -9.38
CA ILE A 86 -5.41 15.31 -9.23
C ILE A 86 -4.24 14.97 -8.30
N ALA A 87 -4.51 14.31 -7.17
CA ALA A 87 -3.45 13.94 -6.23
C ALA A 87 -2.40 13.00 -6.87
N LYS A 88 -2.81 12.20 -7.85
CA LYS A 88 -1.92 11.29 -8.62
C LYS A 88 -1.10 11.98 -9.71
N LEU A 89 -1.36 13.25 -10.03
CA LEU A 89 -0.58 13.94 -11.06
C LEU A 89 0.92 13.91 -10.69
N PRO A 90 1.83 13.59 -11.63
CA PRO A 90 3.26 13.44 -11.32
C PRO A 90 3.89 14.62 -10.60
N GLY A 91 3.49 15.86 -10.95
CA GLY A 91 3.97 17.08 -10.31
C GLY A 91 3.55 17.24 -8.84
N PHE A 92 2.57 16.46 -8.37
CA PHE A 92 2.19 16.38 -6.95
C PHE A 92 2.68 15.09 -6.30
N ALA A 93 2.50 13.94 -6.95
CA ALA A 93 2.79 12.63 -6.34
C ALA A 93 4.28 12.26 -6.31
N LEU A 94 5.09 12.82 -7.23
CA LEU A 94 6.50 12.45 -7.42
C LEU A 94 7.46 13.61 -7.10
N ILE A 95 6.97 14.62 -6.36
CA ILE A 95 7.78 15.77 -5.96
C ILE A 95 8.61 15.42 -4.73
N HIS A 96 9.92 15.68 -4.77
CA HIS A 96 10.76 15.55 -3.59
C HIS A 96 10.71 16.87 -2.79
N PRO A 97 10.48 16.86 -1.46
CA PRO A 97 10.31 18.09 -0.68
C PRO A 97 11.54 19.03 -0.67
N TYR A 98 12.73 18.52 -1.01
CA TYR A 98 13.97 19.30 -1.14
C TYR A 98 14.50 19.43 -2.57
N GLN A 99 13.67 19.23 -3.59
CA GLN A 99 14.13 19.47 -4.97
C GLN A 99 14.34 20.98 -5.23
N PRO A 100 15.19 21.37 -6.20
CA PRO A 100 15.35 22.77 -6.57
C PRO A 100 14.04 23.40 -7.05
N GLU A 101 13.84 24.69 -6.77
CA GLU A 101 12.64 25.43 -7.19
C GLU A 101 12.50 25.53 -8.72
N GLU A 102 13.61 25.44 -9.44
CA GLU A 102 13.69 25.60 -10.90
C GLU A 102 13.52 24.28 -11.69
N SER A 103 13.25 23.16 -11.01
CA SER A 103 13.13 21.82 -11.64
C SER A 103 11.79 21.54 -12.29
#